data_AF-A0A1G1Z2Z9-F1
#
_entry.id   AF-A0A1G1Z2Z9-F1
#
_cell.length_a   1.000
_cell.length_b   1.000
_cell.length_c   1.000
_cell.angle_alpha   90.00
_cell.angle_beta   90.00
_cell.angle_gamma   90.00
#
_symmetry.space_group_name_H-M   'P 1'
#
loop_
_entity.id
_entity.type
_entity.pdbx_description
1 polymer ?
#
loop_
_entity_poly.entity_id
_entity_poly.type
_entity_poly.pdbx_seq_one_letter_code
_entity_poly.pdbx_strand_id
1 'polypeptide(L)'
;MTLNNSYQDAPTSTVEIIPITINRDPENPEENSWEKRATATYTTAAFNSLPDNTVLTGIIYVSGSNARIINKNLTINGVLAAGGSLEADLDGQSFIVNHDETYDSGVLVNNNLTITTEGGLVLIDGLIYSGNTLEINSQNTDFTINGALAGFDATVTASGRPITLNFTAANVDPVINPEYNPDSPLIQIDHWEEQY
;
A
#
# COMPACT_ATOMS: atom_id res chain seq x y z
N MET A 1 36.92 5.07 -43.90
CA MET A 1 36.57 5.91 -42.74
C MET A 1 35.48 5.16 -42.01
N THR A 2 35.85 4.44 -40.96
CA THR A 2 34.97 3.52 -40.23
C THR A 2 34.38 4.29 -39.07
N LEU A 3 33.06 4.51 -39.07
CA LEU A 3 32.37 5.13 -37.94
C LEU A 3 32.30 4.10 -36.81
N ASN A 4 32.91 4.45 -35.68
CA ASN A 4 32.87 3.66 -34.47
C ASN A 4 31.49 3.87 -33.82
N ASN A 5 30.57 2.94 -34.01
CA ASN A 5 29.28 2.95 -33.32
C ASN A 5 29.46 2.43 -31.90
N SER A 6 30.08 3.21 -31.02
CA SER A 6 29.97 3.00 -29.57
C SER A 6 28.76 3.77 -29.06
N TYR A 7 27.56 3.27 -29.35
CA TYR A 7 26.40 3.60 -28.53
C TYR A 7 26.64 2.91 -27.19
N GLN A 8 27.04 3.68 -26.18
CA GLN A 8 27.01 3.23 -24.81
C GLN A 8 25.55 3.35 -24.37
N ASP A 9 24.92 2.24 -24.01
CA ASP A 9 23.54 2.25 -23.54
C ASP A 9 23.42 3.26 -22.39
N ALA A 10 22.41 4.15 -22.48
CA ALA A 10 22.14 5.10 -21.42
C ALA A 10 21.95 4.33 -20.10
N PRO A 11 22.50 4.79 -18.97
CA PRO A 11 22.25 4.13 -17.70
C PRO A 11 20.73 4.10 -17.45
N THR A 12 20.16 2.91 -17.45
CA THR A 12 18.77 2.71 -17.01
C THR A 12 18.75 2.89 -15.50
N SER A 13 18.28 4.04 -15.03
CA SER A 13 17.92 4.21 -13.62
C SER A 13 16.56 3.55 -13.39
N THR A 14 16.55 2.40 -12.74
CA THR A 14 15.32 1.84 -12.19
C THR A 14 14.92 2.70 -10.99
N VAL A 15 13.75 3.34 -11.05
CA VAL A 15 13.12 3.90 -9.85
C VAL A 15 12.43 2.74 -9.16
N GLU A 16 13.06 2.21 -8.13
CA GLU A 16 12.40 1.26 -7.25
C GLU A 16 11.35 1.99 -6.42
N ILE A 17 10.21 1.33 -6.26
CA ILE A 17 9.17 1.81 -5.35
C ILE A 17 9.70 1.76 -3.94
N ILE A 18 9.18 2.64 -3.08
CA ILE A 18 9.43 2.62 -1.65
C ILE A 18 9.23 1.17 -1.17
N PRO A 19 10.30 0.44 -0.80
CA PRO A 19 10.14 -0.93 -0.36
C PRO A 19 9.52 -0.87 1.02
N ILE A 20 8.33 -1.47 1.15
CA ILE A 20 7.64 -1.57 2.43
C ILE A 20 7.66 -3.03 2.84
N THR A 21 8.33 -3.30 3.95
CA THR A 21 8.49 -4.64 4.46
C THR A 21 7.22 -5.09 5.20
N ILE A 22 6.29 -5.71 4.47
CA ILE A 22 5.00 -6.14 5.03
C ILE A 22 5.10 -7.49 5.74
N ASN A 23 5.63 -8.49 5.03
CA ASN A 23 5.82 -9.83 5.59
C ASN A 23 7.11 -9.93 6.35
N ARG A 24 7.16 -10.83 7.32
CA ARG A 24 8.40 -11.24 7.95
C ARG A 24 9.27 -12.03 6.97
N ASP A 25 10.52 -11.64 6.85
CA ASP A 25 11.59 -12.47 6.32
C ASP A 25 12.08 -13.47 7.40
N PRO A 26 11.95 -14.79 7.18
CA PRO A 26 12.49 -15.79 8.11
C PRO A 26 14.03 -15.79 8.17
N GLU A 27 14.72 -15.28 7.15
CA GLU A 27 16.18 -15.20 7.09
C GLU A 27 16.73 -13.93 7.77
N ASN A 28 15.89 -12.91 7.98
CA ASN A 28 16.23 -11.67 8.69
C ASN A 28 15.42 -11.49 10.00
N PRO A 29 15.88 -12.08 11.13
CA PRO A 29 15.15 -12.00 12.39
C PRO A 29 15.08 -10.60 13.02
N GLU A 30 15.99 -9.69 12.66
CA GLU A 30 16.05 -8.31 13.17
C GLU A 30 15.17 -7.33 12.36
N GLU A 31 14.66 -7.75 11.21
CA GLU A 31 13.72 -6.98 10.38
C GLU A 31 12.47 -6.55 11.17
N ASN A 32 12.00 -5.31 10.99
CA ASN A 32 10.82 -4.78 11.69
C ASN A 32 9.57 -4.68 10.80
N SER A 33 9.19 -5.81 10.19
CA SER A 33 8.05 -5.89 9.26
C SER A 33 6.71 -5.51 9.90
N TRP A 34 5.73 -5.13 9.08
CA TRP A 34 4.36 -4.87 9.56
C TRP A 34 3.72 -6.10 10.20
N GLU A 35 4.05 -7.31 9.73
CA GLU A 35 3.66 -8.56 10.37
C GLU A 35 4.17 -8.67 11.82
N LYS A 36 5.43 -8.33 12.09
CA LYS A 36 5.99 -8.40 13.46
C LYS A 36 5.43 -7.32 14.38
N ARG A 37 5.09 -6.14 13.83
CA ARG A 37 4.49 -5.02 14.57
C ARG A 37 2.98 -5.18 14.80
N ALA A 38 2.36 -6.20 14.19
CA ALA A 38 0.92 -6.42 14.27
C ALA A 38 0.44 -6.57 15.71
N THR A 39 -0.59 -5.79 16.07
CA THR A 39 -1.29 -5.94 17.35
C THR A 39 -2.29 -7.08 17.31
N ALA A 40 -2.79 -7.40 16.12
CA ALA A 40 -3.67 -8.53 15.87
C ALA A 40 -3.40 -9.14 14.49
N THR A 41 -3.36 -10.48 14.46
CA THR A 41 -3.18 -11.25 13.23
C THR A 41 -4.42 -12.09 12.93
N TYR A 42 -4.96 -11.95 11.73
CA TYR A 42 -6.05 -12.74 11.20
C TYR A 42 -5.51 -13.69 10.12
N THR A 43 -6.12 -14.88 10.01
CA THR A 43 -6.02 -15.63 8.76
C THR A 43 -6.97 -15.01 7.73
N THR A 44 -6.72 -15.20 6.44
CA THR A 44 -7.68 -14.84 5.38
C THR A 44 -9.10 -15.28 5.71
N ALA A 45 -9.28 -16.51 6.18
CA ALA A 45 -10.61 -17.05 6.50
C ALA A 45 -11.29 -16.27 7.64
N ALA A 46 -10.54 -15.95 8.71
CA ALA A 46 -11.07 -15.19 9.84
C ALA A 46 -11.39 -13.74 9.44
N PHE A 47 -10.50 -13.09 8.68
CA PHE A 47 -10.71 -11.72 8.20
C PHE A 47 -11.92 -11.62 7.26
N ASN A 48 -12.05 -12.55 6.31
CA ASN A 48 -13.16 -12.59 5.37
C ASN A 48 -14.49 -12.80 6.09
N SER A 49 -14.47 -13.53 7.22
CA SER A 49 -15.65 -13.83 8.05
C SER A 49 -15.99 -12.74 9.07
N LEU A 50 -15.24 -11.63 9.13
CA LEU A 50 -15.57 -10.52 10.02
C LEU A 50 -17.00 -10.01 9.76
N PRO A 51 -17.81 -9.75 10.80
CA PRO A 51 -19.15 -9.21 10.65
C PRO A 51 -19.20 -7.85 9.95
N ASP A 52 -20.38 -7.48 9.45
CA ASP A 52 -20.64 -6.11 9.03
C ASP A 52 -20.51 -5.12 10.20
N ASN A 53 -20.08 -3.89 9.92
CA ASN A 53 -19.79 -2.82 10.88
C ASN A 53 -18.67 -3.18 11.88
N THR A 54 -17.72 -3.99 11.44
CA THR A 54 -16.53 -4.30 12.25
C THR A 54 -15.67 -3.06 12.39
N VAL A 55 -15.21 -2.80 13.62
CA VAL A 55 -14.20 -1.78 13.94
C VAL A 55 -13.00 -2.49 14.55
N LEU A 56 -11.82 -2.33 13.95
CA LEU A 56 -10.56 -2.83 14.48
C LEU A 56 -9.65 -1.66 14.84
N THR A 57 -8.77 -1.84 15.82
CA THR A 57 -7.82 -0.82 16.26
C THR A 57 -6.45 -1.44 16.44
N GLY A 58 -5.42 -0.76 15.93
CA GLY A 58 -4.05 -1.25 15.91
C GLY A 58 -3.52 -1.58 14.53
N ILE A 59 -2.38 -2.25 14.50
CA ILE A 59 -1.79 -2.79 13.28
C ILE A 59 -2.42 -4.17 13.04
N ILE A 60 -3.35 -4.23 12.09
CA ILE A 60 -4.08 -5.44 11.74
C ILE A 60 -3.37 -6.13 10.59
N TYR A 61 -2.78 -7.30 10.86
CA TYR A 61 -2.14 -8.11 9.83
C TYR A 61 -3.05 -9.26 9.38
N VAL A 62 -3.19 -9.44 8.08
CA VAL A 62 -3.91 -10.57 7.47
C VAL A 62 -2.91 -11.49 6.80
N SER A 63 -2.77 -12.69 7.36
CA SER A 63 -1.88 -13.73 6.85
C SER A 63 -2.51 -14.51 5.70
N GLY A 64 -1.67 -14.91 4.74
CA GLY A 64 -2.07 -15.61 3.53
C GLY A 64 -2.44 -14.67 2.38
N SER A 65 -3.10 -15.22 1.37
CA SER A 65 -3.55 -14.47 0.19
C SER A 65 -5.09 -14.41 0.13
N ASN A 66 -5.62 -13.50 -0.68
CA ASN A 66 -7.05 -13.34 -0.95
C ASN A 66 -7.88 -12.84 0.25
N ALA A 67 -7.32 -11.89 1.00
CA ALA A 67 -8.08 -11.13 1.98
C ALA A 67 -9.18 -10.33 1.26
N ARG A 68 -10.37 -10.27 1.84
CA ARG A 68 -11.57 -9.72 1.19
C ARG A 68 -12.41 -8.85 2.11
N ILE A 69 -12.75 -7.67 1.63
CA ILE A 69 -13.75 -6.77 2.20
C ILE A 69 -14.90 -6.69 1.20
N ILE A 70 -15.87 -7.59 1.33
CA ILE A 70 -16.99 -7.70 0.37
C ILE A 70 -18.29 -7.42 1.10
N ASN A 71 -19.08 -6.48 0.58
CA ASN A 71 -20.43 -6.17 1.07
C ASN A 71 -20.52 -5.95 2.58
N LYS A 72 -19.49 -5.35 3.19
CA LYS A 72 -19.45 -5.02 4.62
C LYS A 72 -18.78 -3.69 4.89
N ASN A 73 -19.31 -2.99 5.88
CA ASN A 73 -18.69 -1.81 6.46
C ASN A 73 -17.53 -2.23 7.35
N LEU A 74 -16.36 -1.64 7.14
CA LEU A 74 -15.16 -1.91 7.91
C LEU A 74 -14.48 -0.60 8.28
N THR A 75 -14.16 -0.44 9.55
CA THR A 75 -13.32 0.66 10.05
C THR A 75 -12.07 0.10 10.69
N ILE A 76 -10.92 0.65 10.30
CA ILE A 76 -9.62 0.38 10.92
C ILE A 76 -9.11 1.69 11.52
N ASN A 77 -8.82 1.71 12.82
CA ASN A 77 -8.10 2.81 13.46
C ASN A 77 -6.64 2.37 13.59
N GLY A 78 -5.82 2.69 12.61
CA GLY A 78 -4.48 2.12 12.47
C GLY A 78 -4.17 1.66 11.04
N VAL A 79 -3.32 0.64 10.94
CA VAL A 79 -2.87 0.05 9.67
C VAL A 79 -3.59 -1.26 9.39
N LEU A 80 -4.04 -1.45 8.15
CA LEU A 80 -4.40 -2.77 7.61
C LEU A 80 -3.27 -3.27 6.70
N ALA A 81 -2.56 -4.29 7.14
CA ALA A 81 -1.50 -4.94 6.38
C ALA A 81 -1.95 -6.32 5.90
N ALA A 82 -1.80 -6.62 4.60
CA ALA A 82 -2.11 -7.92 4.02
C ALA A 82 -0.84 -8.55 3.44
N GLY A 83 -0.51 -9.76 3.92
CA GLY A 83 0.69 -10.46 3.48
C GLY A 83 0.64 -11.01 2.06
N GLY A 84 -0.54 -11.06 1.45
CA GLY A 84 -0.75 -11.44 0.06
C GLY A 84 -1.53 -10.35 -0.70
N SER A 85 -2.60 -10.76 -1.38
CA SER A 85 -3.52 -9.83 -2.07
C SER A 85 -4.72 -9.47 -1.20
N LEU A 86 -5.25 -8.26 -1.39
CA LEU A 86 -6.47 -7.74 -0.76
C LEU A 86 -7.43 -7.24 -1.85
N GLU A 87 -8.69 -7.64 -1.73
CA GLU A 87 -9.77 -7.22 -2.61
C GLU A 87 -10.87 -6.55 -1.76
N ALA A 88 -11.19 -5.31 -2.08
CA ALA A 88 -12.37 -4.62 -1.54
C ALA A 88 -13.39 -4.46 -2.67
N ASP A 89 -14.58 -5.03 -2.49
CA ASP A 89 -15.70 -4.93 -3.40
C ASP A 89 -16.91 -4.40 -2.61
N LEU A 90 -17.20 -3.11 -2.80
CA LEU A 90 -18.12 -2.34 -1.96
C LEU A 90 -19.26 -1.77 -2.81
N ASP A 91 -20.48 -2.22 -2.56
CA ASP A 91 -21.70 -1.71 -3.21
C ASP A 91 -22.53 -0.94 -2.17
N GLY A 92 -22.18 0.33 -1.97
CA GLY A 92 -22.80 1.23 -1.01
C GLY A 92 -22.25 1.17 0.42
N GLN A 93 -21.27 0.31 0.71
CA GLN A 93 -20.65 0.21 2.04
C GLN A 93 -19.56 1.27 2.28
N SER A 94 -19.13 1.36 3.54
CA SER A 94 -18.03 2.20 3.99
C SER A 94 -16.76 1.39 4.29
N PHE A 95 -15.63 1.75 3.68
CA PHE A 95 -14.31 1.29 4.08
C PHE A 95 -13.47 2.48 4.57
N ILE A 96 -13.24 2.52 5.88
CA ILE A 96 -12.62 3.65 6.56
C ILE A 96 -11.33 3.20 7.23
N VAL A 97 -10.25 3.93 7.00
CA VAL A 97 -8.98 3.80 7.72
C VAL A 97 -8.66 5.16 8.30
N ASN A 98 -8.73 5.28 9.62
CA ASN A 98 -8.46 6.52 10.34
C ASN A 98 -6.99 6.57 10.78
N HIS A 99 -6.43 7.78 10.76
CA HIS A 99 -5.12 8.03 11.37
C HIS A 99 -5.16 7.75 12.87
N ASP A 100 -4.13 7.05 13.34
CA ASP A 100 -3.89 6.79 14.76
C ASP A 100 -2.44 7.18 15.10
N GLU A 101 -2.26 8.00 16.14
CA GLU A 101 -0.93 8.50 16.54
C GLU A 101 0.00 7.40 17.08
N THR A 102 -0.56 6.24 17.49
CA THR A 102 0.20 5.11 18.06
C THR A 102 0.50 4.06 17.01
N TYR A 103 -0.43 3.81 16.10
CA TYR A 103 -0.39 2.68 15.18
C TYR A 103 -0.14 3.07 13.72
N ASP A 104 0.07 4.36 13.47
CA ASP A 104 0.09 4.97 12.14
C ASP A 104 -1.20 4.67 11.39
N SER A 105 -1.21 4.80 10.06
CA SER A 105 -2.40 4.44 9.28
C SER A 105 -2.15 4.18 7.80
N GLY A 106 -2.98 3.32 7.23
CA GLY A 106 -2.92 2.99 5.81
C GLY A 106 -3.41 1.58 5.48
N VAL A 107 -3.37 1.27 4.19
CA VAL A 107 -3.68 -0.05 3.62
C VAL A 107 -2.45 -0.52 2.87
N LEU A 108 -1.76 -1.52 3.42
CA LEU A 108 -0.48 -2.00 2.92
C LEU A 108 -0.62 -3.43 2.45
N VAL A 109 -0.40 -3.67 1.16
CA VAL A 109 -0.64 -4.98 0.55
C VAL A 109 0.62 -5.46 -0.14
N ASN A 110 1.10 -6.65 0.22
CA ASN A 110 2.36 -7.17 -0.29
C ASN A 110 2.31 -7.53 -1.78
N ASN A 111 1.13 -7.95 -2.27
CA ASN A 111 0.95 -8.33 -3.68
C ASN A 111 -0.02 -7.40 -4.40
N ASN A 112 -1.27 -7.82 -4.64
CA ASN A 112 -2.24 -7.02 -5.41
C ASN A 112 -3.30 -6.42 -4.49
N LEU A 113 -3.57 -5.14 -4.67
CA LEU A 113 -4.69 -4.42 -4.05
C LEU A 113 -5.69 -4.02 -5.13
N THR A 114 -6.91 -4.52 -5.03
CA THR A 114 -8.04 -4.08 -5.85
C THR A 114 -9.11 -3.47 -4.97
N ILE A 115 -9.54 -2.25 -5.29
CA ILE A 115 -10.66 -1.57 -4.63
C ILE A 115 -11.69 -1.20 -5.70
N THR A 116 -12.79 -1.96 -5.74
CA THR A 116 -13.94 -1.72 -6.59
C THR A 116 -15.08 -1.17 -5.74
N THR A 117 -15.70 -0.08 -6.19
CA THR A 117 -16.82 0.53 -5.47
C THR A 117 -17.94 0.97 -6.40
N GLU A 118 -19.17 0.78 -5.94
CA GLU A 118 -20.41 1.34 -6.50
C GLU A 118 -21.17 2.05 -5.37
N GLY A 119 -21.03 3.37 -5.28
CA GLY A 119 -21.58 4.15 -4.17
C GLY A 119 -20.86 3.93 -2.83
N GLY A 120 -21.39 4.52 -1.76
CA GLY A 120 -20.80 4.42 -0.42
C GLY A 120 -19.65 5.40 -0.18
N LEU A 121 -18.75 5.01 0.74
CA LEU A 121 -17.66 5.86 1.24
C LEU A 121 -16.35 5.06 1.34
N VAL A 122 -15.28 5.57 0.76
CA VAL A 122 -13.92 5.14 1.08
C VAL A 122 -13.15 6.33 1.61
N LEU A 123 -12.69 6.24 2.85
CA LEU A 123 -11.88 7.27 3.49
C LEU A 123 -10.63 6.63 4.05
N ILE A 124 -9.47 6.96 3.48
CA ILE A 124 -8.18 6.43 3.91
C ILE A 124 -7.28 7.59 4.33
N ASP A 125 -7.13 7.79 5.63
CA ASP A 125 -6.08 8.64 6.18
C ASP A 125 -4.82 7.78 6.29
N GLY A 126 -3.85 7.91 5.38
CA GLY A 126 -2.68 7.03 5.37
C GLY A 126 -2.09 6.78 4.00
N LEU A 127 -1.13 5.85 3.94
CA LEU A 127 -0.61 5.33 2.68
C LEU A 127 -1.48 4.16 2.18
N ILE A 128 -1.92 4.24 0.93
CA ILE A 128 -2.36 3.08 0.16
C ILE A 128 -1.14 2.53 -0.59
N TYR A 129 -0.73 1.31 -0.29
CA TYR A 129 0.42 0.65 -0.87
C TYR A 129 0.06 -0.72 -1.44
N SER A 130 0.58 -1.00 -2.64
CA SER A 130 0.57 -2.33 -3.24
C SER A 130 1.95 -2.71 -3.76
N GLY A 131 2.49 -3.86 -3.34
CA GLY A 131 3.81 -4.32 -3.79
C GLY A 131 3.85 -4.71 -5.28
N ASN A 132 2.70 -5.01 -5.88
CA ASN A 132 2.58 -5.36 -7.29
C ASN A 132 1.49 -4.49 -7.97
N THR A 133 0.29 -5.02 -8.23
CA THR A 133 -0.76 -4.26 -8.90
C THR A 133 -1.61 -3.49 -7.90
N LEU A 134 -1.85 -2.21 -8.16
CA LEU A 134 -2.83 -1.38 -7.48
C LEU A 134 -3.93 -0.98 -8.47
N GLU A 135 -5.15 -1.47 -8.24
CA GLU A 135 -6.30 -1.14 -9.05
C GLU A 135 -7.39 -0.50 -8.20
N ILE A 136 -7.81 0.72 -8.56
CA ILE A 136 -8.95 1.39 -7.94
C ILE A 136 -9.97 1.70 -9.03
N ASN A 137 -11.18 1.16 -8.90
CA ASN A 137 -12.31 1.42 -9.78
C ASN A 137 -13.47 1.96 -8.95
N SER A 138 -13.66 3.28 -9.00
CA SER A 138 -14.65 3.98 -8.18
C SER A 138 -15.81 4.50 -9.02
N GLN A 139 -17.04 4.09 -8.69
CA GLN A 139 -18.25 4.55 -9.37
C GLN A 139 -19.22 5.16 -8.36
N ASN A 140 -19.57 6.43 -8.52
CA ASN A 140 -20.53 7.14 -7.64
C ASN A 140 -20.17 7.16 -6.14
N THR A 141 -18.93 6.83 -5.78
CA THR A 141 -18.45 6.72 -4.39
C THR A 141 -17.83 8.01 -3.90
N ASP A 142 -18.00 8.33 -2.61
CA ASP A 142 -17.18 9.32 -1.93
C ASP A 142 -15.82 8.69 -1.59
N PHE A 143 -14.83 8.86 -2.46
CA PHE A 143 -13.49 8.28 -2.27
C PHE A 143 -12.48 9.38 -1.94
N THR A 144 -11.97 9.39 -0.71
CA THR A 144 -10.96 10.34 -0.24
C THR A 144 -9.77 9.62 0.36
N ILE A 145 -8.57 10.07 -0.02
CA ILE A 145 -7.30 9.63 0.54
C ILE A 145 -6.60 10.87 1.11
N ASN A 146 -6.40 10.92 2.43
CA ASN A 146 -5.59 11.94 3.07
C ASN A 146 -4.23 11.33 3.42
N GLY A 147 -3.31 11.37 2.47
CA GLY A 147 -2.03 10.67 2.54
C GLY A 147 -1.45 10.45 1.15
N ALA A 148 -1.01 9.23 0.84
CA ALA A 148 -0.37 8.93 -0.44
C ALA A 148 -0.85 7.61 -1.03
N LEU A 149 -0.49 7.39 -2.29
CA LEU A 149 -0.79 6.18 -3.04
C LEU A 149 0.48 5.72 -3.76
N ALA A 150 0.83 4.45 -3.60
CA ALA A 150 2.00 3.84 -4.23
C ALA A 150 1.68 2.41 -4.69
N GLY A 151 2.10 2.04 -5.89
CA GLY A 151 1.95 0.70 -6.45
C GLY A 151 2.87 0.49 -7.64
N PHE A 152 3.32 -0.75 -7.89
CA PHE A 152 4.19 -1.09 -9.01
C PHE A 152 3.52 -0.89 -10.36
N ASP A 153 2.31 -1.38 -10.48
CA ASP A 153 1.43 -1.09 -11.61
C ASP A 153 0.12 -0.51 -11.06
N ALA A 154 -0.03 0.81 -11.17
CA ALA A 154 -1.13 1.55 -10.56
C ALA A 154 -2.13 2.06 -11.61
N THR A 155 -3.37 1.61 -11.53
CA THR A 155 -4.50 2.09 -12.33
C THR A 155 -5.59 2.64 -11.42
N VAL A 156 -6.00 3.88 -11.66
CA VAL A 156 -7.05 4.57 -10.90
C VAL A 156 -8.11 5.09 -11.87
N THR A 157 -9.33 4.60 -11.73
CA THR A 157 -10.49 4.97 -12.54
C THR A 157 -11.59 5.50 -11.64
N ALA A 158 -12.18 6.63 -12.03
CA ALA A 158 -13.30 7.25 -11.32
C ALA A 158 -14.42 7.57 -12.31
N SER A 159 -15.67 7.27 -11.94
CA SER A 159 -16.86 7.67 -12.69
C SER A 159 -17.96 8.15 -11.74
N GLY A 160 -18.78 9.11 -12.20
CA GLY A 160 -19.87 9.71 -11.41
C GLY A 160 -19.43 10.68 -10.29
N ARG A 161 -18.35 10.35 -9.55
CA ARG A 161 -17.75 11.19 -8.49
C ARG A 161 -16.21 11.11 -8.55
N PRO A 162 -15.48 12.17 -8.16
CA PRO A 162 -14.03 12.15 -8.18
C PRO A 162 -13.44 11.31 -7.03
N ILE A 163 -12.27 10.73 -7.27
CA ILE A 163 -11.37 10.28 -6.19
C ILE A 163 -10.52 11.50 -5.78
N THR A 164 -10.53 11.84 -4.50
CA THR A 164 -9.77 12.98 -3.95
C THR A 164 -8.52 12.48 -3.24
N LEU A 165 -7.34 12.92 -3.67
CA LEU A 165 -6.06 12.66 -3.00
C LEU A 165 -5.54 13.97 -2.40
N ASN A 166 -5.49 14.05 -1.08
CA ASN A 166 -4.90 15.15 -0.32
C ASN A 166 -3.59 14.70 0.30
N PHE A 167 -2.46 15.09 -0.27
CA PHE A 167 -1.17 14.70 0.31
C PHE A 167 -1.00 15.23 1.73
N THR A 168 -0.80 14.31 2.67
CA THR A 168 -0.64 14.60 4.10
C THR A 168 0.58 13.84 4.62
N ALA A 169 1.73 14.51 4.68
CA ALA A 169 3.01 13.88 5.05
C ALA A 169 2.97 13.18 6.42
N ALA A 170 2.28 13.78 7.40
CA ALA A 170 2.11 13.18 8.74
C ALA A 170 1.45 11.80 8.72
N ASN A 171 0.62 11.50 7.72
CA ASN A 171 -0.04 10.20 7.57
C ASN A 171 0.80 9.20 6.75
N VAL A 172 1.94 9.61 6.19
CA VAL A 172 2.75 8.81 5.25
C VAL A 172 4.14 8.53 5.83
N ASP A 173 4.81 9.54 6.35
CA ASP A 173 6.20 9.45 6.82
C ASP A 173 6.45 8.33 7.84
N PRO A 174 5.55 8.07 8.82
CA PRO A 174 5.75 6.96 9.76
C PRO A 174 5.70 5.59 9.07
N VAL A 175 4.87 5.45 8.04
CA VAL A 175 4.67 4.20 7.32
C VAL A 175 5.92 3.81 6.51
N ILE A 176 6.55 4.81 5.90
CA ILE A 176 7.74 4.65 5.05
C ILE A 176 9.06 4.88 5.81
N ASN A 177 9.01 4.94 7.14
CA ASN A 177 10.18 5.21 7.96
C ASN A 177 11.29 4.20 7.64
N PRO A 178 12.49 4.64 7.22
CA PRO A 178 13.59 3.74 6.83
C PRO A 178 14.09 2.86 8.00
N GLU A 179 13.85 3.24 9.25
CA GLU A 179 14.13 2.38 10.41
C GLU A 179 13.33 1.07 10.36
N TYR A 180 12.14 1.10 9.77
CA TYR A 180 11.25 -0.05 9.63
C TYR A 180 11.22 -0.63 8.22
N ASN A 181 11.91 0.03 7.28
CA ASN A 181 11.99 -0.35 5.87
C ASN A 181 13.47 -0.31 5.40
N PRO A 182 14.35 -1.13 6.02
CA PRO A 182 15.80 -1.02 5.86
C PRO A 182 16.29 -1.40 4.46
N ASP A 183 15.49 -2.15 3.68
CA ASP A 183 15.82 -2.58 2.32
C ASP A 183 15.60 -1.48 1.26
N SER A 184 15.59 -0.22 1.67
CA SER A 184 15.49 0.94 0.78
C SER A 184 16.62 0.93 -0.26
N PRO A 185 16.32 1.14 -1.56
CA PRO A 185 17.30 1.03 -2.64
C PRO A 185 18.51 1.93 -2.40
N LEU A 186 19.70 1.34 -2.41
CA LEU A 186 20.95 2.08 -2.48
C LEU A 186 21.20 2.49 -3.94
N ILE A 187 20.97 3.76 -4.27
CA ILE A 187 21.45 4.32 -5.54
C ILE A 187 22.93 4.65 -5.37
N GLN A 188 23.80 3.70 -5.69
CA GLN A 188 25.24 3.95 -5.79
C GLN A 188 25.52 4.64 -7.14
N ILE A 189 25.82 5.93 -7.10
CA ILE A 189 26.37 6.65 -8.27
C ILE A 189 27.88 6.46 -8.24
N ASP A 190 28.38 5.49 -9.00
CA ASP A 190 29.80 5.47 -9.35
C ASP A 190 30.06 6.66 -10.27
N HIS A 191 30.89 7.61 -9.81
CA HIS A 191 31.13 8.85 -10.53
C HIS A 191 31.59 8.58 -11.96
N TRP A 192 31.25 9.50 -12.87
CA TRP A 192 31.78 9.55 -14.21
C TRP A 192 32.63 10.82 -14.38
N GLU A 193 33.91 10.67 -14.70
CA GLU A 193 34.79 11.78 -15.08
C GLU A 193 34.86 11.88 -16.61
N GLU A 194 34.53 13.05 -17.17
CA GLU A 194 34.86 13.39 -18.56
C GLU A 194 36.37 13.64 -18.67
N GLN A 195 37.05 12.88 -19.53
CA GLN A 195 38.37 13.27 -20.01
C GLN A 195 38.22 14.26 -21.16
N TYR A 196 38.72 15.48 -20.97
CA TYR A 196 38.83 16.53 -21.99
C TYR A 196 40.14 16.44 -22.77
#